data_AF-A0A932M9X8-F1
#
_entry.id   AF-A0A932M9X8-F1
#
_cell.length_a   1.000
_cell.length_b   1.000
_cell.length_c   1.000
_cell.angle_alpha   90.00
_cell.angle_beta   90.00
_cell.angle_gamma   90.00
#
_symmetry.space_group_name_H-M   'P 1'
#
loop_
_entity.id
_entity.type
_entity.pdbx_description
1 polymer ?
#
loop_
_entity_poly.entity_id
_entity_poly.type
_entity_poly.pdbx_seq_one_letter_code
_entity_poly.pdbx_strand_id
1 'polypeptide(L)'
;MSPIRNKEELEEFFHNSGKPRRQWRVGTEYEKVGIDRRSGKAIPYSGPRGVEAILRALIEEYNWEPQEDEGHVIALIREKAQ
;
A
#
# COMPACT_ATOMS: atom_id res chain seq x y z
N MET A 1 -7.48 17.84 -11.02
CA MET A 1 -8.61 17.94 -10.08
C MET A 1 -8.99 19.40 -9.95
N SER A 2 -10.28 19.72 -9.98
CA SER A 2 -10.75 21.08 -9.66
C SER A 2 -10.70 21.29 -8.14
N PRO A 3 -10.39 22.50 -7.65
CA PRO A 3 -10.48 22.80 -6.22
C PRO A 3 -11.89 22.59 -5.70
N ILE A 4 -11.99 22.03 -4.49
CA ILE A 4 -13.25 21.84 -3.76
C ILE A 4 -13.77 23.21 -3.33
N ARG A 5 -15.03 23.52 -3.63
CA ARG A 5 -15.60 24.87 -3.49
C ARG A 5 -16.58 25.00 -2.33
N ASN A 6 -17.18 23.90 -1.91
CA ASN A 6 -18.24 23.86 -0.90
C ASN A 6 -18.30 22.49 -0.22
N LYS A 7 -19.22 22.34 0.73
CA LYS A 7 -19.39 21.11 1.51
C LYS A 7 -20.04 20.00 0.68
N GLU A 8 -20.95 20.37 -0.21
CA GLU A 8 -21.70 19.43 -1.05
C GLU A 8 -20.76 18.62 -1.95
N GLU A 9 -19.72 19.24 -2.49
CA GLU A 9 -18.68 18.58 -3.29
C GLU A 9 -17.89 17.52 -2.48
N LEU A 10 -17.75 17.68 -1.15
CA LEU A 10 -17.14 16.66 -0.28
C LEU A 10 -18.09 15.48 -0.06
N GLU A 11 -19.37 15.76 0.14
CA GLU A 11 -20.40 14.73 0.37
C GLU A 11 -20.62 13.88 -0.89
N GLU A 12 -20.62 14.51 -2.06
CA GLU A 12 -20.86 13.87 -3.35
C GLU A 12 -19.84 12.75 -3.63
N PHE A 13 -18.59 12.91 -3.20
CA PHE A 13 -17.55 11.87 -3.31
C PHE A 13 -17.97 10.55 -2.64
N PHE A 14 -18.58 10.61 -1.45
CA PHE A 14 -19.05 9.43 -0.73
C PHE A 14 -20.31 8.84 -1.35
N HIS A 15 -21.26 9.70 -1.74
CA HIS A 15 -22.50 9.27 -2.40
C HIS A 15 -22.22 8.51 -3.70
N ASN A 16 -21.28 9.00 -4.51
CA ASN A 16 -20.87 8.36 -5.77
C ASN A 16 -20.13 7.03 -5.57
N SER A 17 -19.60 6.78 -4.37
CA SER A 17 -18.88 5.54 -4.03
C SER A 17 -19.80 4.41 -3.57
N GLY A 18 -21.10 4.68 -3.36
CA GLY A 18 -22.10 3.69 -2.94
C GLY A 18 -22.31 2.58 -3.97
N LYS A 19 -22.21 1.31 -3.55
CA LYS A 19 -22.39 0.13 -4.42
C LYS A 19 -23.64 -0.65 -4.02
N PRO A 20 -24.42 -1.20 -4.98
CA PRO A 20 -25.55 -2.07 -4.68
C PRO A 20 -25.06 -3.35 -3.98
N ARG A 21 -25.92 -3.98 -3.16
CA ARG A 21 -25.56 -5.15 -2.35
C ARG A 21 -24.88 -6.29 -3.14
N ARG A 22 -25.30 -6.53 -4.39
CA ARG A 22 -24.70 -7.53 -5.30
C ARG A 22 -23.22 -7.26 -5.64
N GLN A 23 -22.74 -6.03 -5.46
CA GLN A 23 -21.36 -5.59 -5.71
C GLN A 23 -20.54 -5.41 -4.42
N TRP A 24 -21.10 -5.68 -3.25
CA TRP A 24 -20.34 -5.64 -2.01
C TRP A 24 -19.22 -6.69 -2.03
N ARG A 25 -18.09 -6.35 -1.42
CA ARG A 25 -16.87 -7.18 -1.31
C ARG A 25 -16.31 -7.02 0.10
N VAL A 26 -15.41 -7.93 0.49
CA VAL A 26 -14.63 -7.84 1.73
C VAL A 26 -13.16 -7.73 1.33
N GLY A 27 -12.54 -6.62 1.71
CA GLY A 27 -11.09 -6.46 1.67
C GLY A 27 -10.51 -6.78 3.05
N THR A 28 -9.32 -7.36 3.09
CA THR A 28 -8.63 -7.68 4.35
C THR A 28 -7.24 -7.07 4.33
N GLU A 29 -6.90 -6.36 5.39
CA GLU A 29 -5.59 -5.73 5.57
C GLU A 29 -4.87 -6.37 6.76
N TYR A 30 -3.55 -6.56 6.63
CA TYR A 30 -2.73 -7.19 7.66
C TYR A 30 -1.38 -6.51 7.80
N GLU A 31 -1.15 -5.92 8.97
CA GLU A 31 0.12 -5.33 9.34
C GLU A 31 1.04 -6.40 9.97
N LYS A 32 2.32 -6.36 9.60
CA LYS A 32 3.36 -7.24 10.15
C LYS A 32 4.52 -6.37 10.61
N VAL A 33 4.99 -6.62 11.83
CA VAL A 33 6.14 -5.89 12.39
C VAL A 33 7.42 -6.63 12.02
N GLY A 34 8.26 -6.01 11.19
CA GLY A 34 9.56 -6.56 10.80
C GLY A 34 10.59 -6.41 11.93
N ILE A 35 11.11 -7.54 12.42
CA ILE A 35 12.10 -7.59 13.52
C ILE A 35 13.34 -8.36 13.05
N ASP A 36 14.52 -7.81 13.31
CA ASP A 36 15.78 -8.53 13.10
C ASP A 36 15.93 -9.63 14.16
N ARG A 37 15.93 -10.89 13.71
CA ARG A 37 15.94 -12.06 14.59
C ARG A 37 17.12 -12.12 15.56
N ARG A 38 18.26 -11.51 15.23
CA ARG A 38 19.47 -11.57 16.06
C ARG A 38 19.45 -10.53 17.18
N SER A 39 19.03 -9.31 16.86
CA SER A 39 19.05 -8.19 17.79
C SER A 39 17.72 -7.96 18.50
N GLY A 40 16.62 -8.51 17.99
CA GLY A 40 15.27 -8.28 18.49
C GLY A 40 14.75 -6.86 18.23
N LYS A 41 15.45 -6.07 17.41
CA LYS A 41 15.09 -4.68 17.09
C LYS A 41 14.28 -4.62 15.79
N ALA A 42 13.53 -3.53 15.60
CA ALA A 42 12.88 -3.23 14.33
C ALA A 42 13.91 -3.22 13.19
N ILE A 43 13.54 -3.76 12.03
CA ILE A 43 14.39 -3.69 10.83
C ILE A 43 14.48 -2.23 10.35
N PRO A 44 15.63 -1.78 9.84
CA PRO A 44 15.73 -0.48 9.19
C PRO A 44 14.92 -0.48 7.89
N TYR A 45 14.70 0.70 7.32
CA TYR A 45 14.10 0.78 5.99
C TYR A 45 15.08 0.29 4.91
N SER A 46 16.25 0.92 4.80
CA SER A 46 17.28 0.57 3.83
C SER A 46 18.32 -0.43 4.38
N GLY A 47 19.11 -0.99 3.46
CA GLY A 47 20.18 -1.93 3.75
C GLY A 47 19.79 -3.40 3.50
N PRO A 48 20.76 -4.32 3.55
CA PRO A 48 20.59 -5.70 3.09
C PRO A 48 19.59 -6.54 3.91
N ARG A 49 19.14 -6.04 5.06
CA ARG A 49 18.15 -6.68 5.94
C ARG A 49 17.01 -5.72 6.33
N GLY A 50 16.75 -4.72 5.49
CA GLY A 50 15.71 -3.71 5.69
C GLY A 50 14.41 -4.00 4.95
N VAL A 51 13.42 -3.15 5.16
CA VAL A 51 12.11 -3.19 4.46
C VAL A 51 12.28 -3.16 2.95
N GLU A 52 13.12 -2.25 2.44
CA GLU A 52 13.32 -2.09 1.00
C GLU A 52 13.92 -3.34 0.34
N ALA A 53 14.78 -4.08 1.05
CA ALA A 53 15.32 -5.34 0.57
C ALA A 53 14.22 -6.42 0.43
N ILE A 54 13.24 -6.43 1.35
CA ILE A 54 12.08 -7.33 1.26
C ILE A 54 11.23 -6.97 0.03
N LEU A 55 10.97 -5.68 -0.19
CA LEU A 55 10.18 -5.23 -1.34
C LEU A 55 10.88 -5.58 -2.65
N ARG A 56 12.20 -5.37 -2.76
CA ARG A 56 12.98 -5.76 -3.95
C ARG A 56 12.97 -7.26 -4.19
N ALA A 57 13.09 -8.07 -3.14
CA ALA A 57 12.98 -9.53 -3.28
C ALA A 57 11.59 -9.95 -3.81
N LEU A 58 10.51 -9.31 -3.37
CA LEU A 58 9.16 -9.58 -3.89
C LEU A 58 8.99 -9.16 -5.35
N ILE A 59 9.66 -8.08 -5.79
CA ILE A 59 9.70 -7.70 -7.21
C ILE A 59 10.42 -8.79 -8.02
N GLU A 60 11.61 -9.21 -7.58
CA GLU A 60 12.40 -10.23 -8.29
C GLU A 60 11.68 -11.57 -8.37
N GLU A 61 11.00 -11.99 -7.30
CA GLU A 61 10.34 -13.29 -7.22
C GLU A 61 8.97 -13.31 -7.91
N TYR A 62 8.19 -12.23 -7.81
CA TYR A 62 6.79 -12.22 -8.24
C TYR A 62 6.44 -11.19 -9.30
N ASN A 63 7.42 -10.40 -9.76
CA ASN A 63 7.25 -9.36 -10.77
C ASN A 63 6.13 -8.36 -10.41
N TRP A 64 6.04 -7.98 -9.13
CA TRP A 64 5.11 -6.94 -8.68
C TRP A 64 5.63 -5.55 -9.08
N GLU A 65 4.71 -4.63 -9.34
CA GLU A 65 5.06 -3.29 -9.82
C GLU A 65 5.50 -2.40 -8.65
N PRO A 66 6.70 -1.79 -8.69
CA PRO A 66 7.15 -0.90 -7.63
C PRO A 66 6.40 0.44 -7.66
N GLN A 67 6.21 1.02 -6.47
CA GLN A 67 5.94 2.44 -6.28
C GLN A 67 7.14 3.06 -5.57
N GLU A 68 7.65 4.14 -6.14
CA GLU A 68 8.86 4.81 -5.66
C GLU A 68 8.56 6.21 -5.13
N ASP A 69 9.23 6.59 -4.04
CA ASP A 69 9.25 7.95 -3.50
C ASP A 69 10.69 8.29 -3.09
N GLU A 70 11.13 9.50 -3.46
CA GLU A 70 12.52 9.97 -3.25
C GLU A 70 13.63 8.96 -3.66
N GLY A 71 13.37 8.14 -4.68
CA GLY A 71 14.33 7.12 -5.17
C GLY A 71 14.33 5.80 -4.40
N HIS A 72 13.36 5.60 -3.51
CA HIS A 72 13.19 4.38 -2.72
C HIS A 72 11.89 3.65 -3.07
N VAL A 73 11.92 2.32 -3.09
CA VAL A 73 10.71 1.51 -3.30
C VAL A 73 9.91 1.44 -2.00
N ILE A 74 8.75 2.11 -1.94
CA ILE A 74 7.92 2.24 -0.72
C ILE A 74 6.73 1.27 -0.67
N ALA A 75 6.26 0.82 -1.83
CA ALA A 75 5.11 -0.08 -1.94
C ALA A 75 5.20 -0.91 -3.22
N LEU A 76 4.39 -1.97 -3.28
CA LEU A 76 4.26 -2.84 -4.44
C LEU A 76 2.80 -2.98 -4.83
N ILE A 77 2.52 -2.93 -6.12
CA ILE A 77 1.20 -3.15 -6.68
C ILE A 77 1.18 -4.53 -7.34
N ARG A 78 0.15 -5.30 -7.03
CA ARG A 78 -0.12 -6.59 -7.66
C ARG A 78 -1.53 -6.59 -8.24
N GLU A 79 -1.68 -6.10 -9.46
CA GLU A 79 -2.95 -6.04 -10.21
C GLU A 79 -4.19 -5.79 -9.32
N LYS A 80 -5.13 -6.77 -9.26
CA LYS A 80 -6.42 -6.72 -8.55
C LYS A 80 -6.31 -6.81 -7.02
N ALA A 81 -5.09 -6.82 -6.47
CA ALA A 81 -4.90 -6.63 -5.04
C ALA A 81 -4.94 -5.13 -4.77
N GLN A 82 -6.08 -4.70 -4.23
CA GLN A 82 -6.27 -3.37 -3.69
C GLN A 82 -5.91 -3.39 -2.20
#